data_AF-A0A956VUZ9-F1
#
_entry.id   AF-A0A956VUZ9-F1
#
_cell.length_a   1.000
_cell.length_b   1.000
_cell.length_c   1.000
_cell.angle_alpha   90.00
_cell.angle_beta   90.00
_cell.angle_gamma   90.00
#
_symmetry.space_group_name_H-M   'P 1'
#
loop_
_entity.id
_entity.type
_entity.pdbx_description
1 polymer ?
#
loop_
_entity_poly.entity_id
_entity_poly.type
_entity_poly.pdbx_seq_one_letter_code
_entity_poly.pdbx_strand_id
1 'polypeptide(L)'
;VEQLEASFQLMEIRAALRTRFVGFNTGRWDYINSVADAMAGDPAFINPNISDITMTYGYMRNYEDRVRRAVNTPDQAGRFALWQGGMEPNIPVGSAAGVEASMARAVAGAEREQREGASGKWVAHWKMVHLVRPVWERAEAENQLGRSFPALTYTDDDAAGLVELEPAPRTVTGARDLLSIALQYANAFEQGMQAAALKRADLFGNEDMLYLMEDMATGEIRASILWEWIHKAAAITEDDEATG
;
A
#
# COMPACT_ATOMS: atom_id res chain seq x y z
N VAL A 1 -2.94 10.45 -0.62
CA VAL A 1 -3.65 10.02 -1.82
C VAL A 1 -3.91 8.56 -1.59
N GLU A 2 -5.16 8.16 -1.61
CA GLU A 2 -5.57 6.80 -1.31
C GLU A 2 -6.93 6.48 -1.94
N GLN A 3 -7.30 7.26 -2.95
CA GLN A 3 -8.52 7.13 -3.73
C GLN A 3 -8.15 7.24 -5.20
N LEU A 4 -8.70 6.37 -6.05
CA LEU A 4 -8.40 6.27 -7.47
C LEU A 4 -8.69 7.61 -8.18
N GLU A 5 -9.82 8.23 -7.89
CA GLU A 5 -10.27 9.49 -8.50
C GLU A 5 -9.29 10.63 -8.19
N ALA A 6 -8.67 10.62 -7.01
CA ALA A 6 -7.69 11.63 -6.62
C ALA A 6 -6.40 11.53 -7.45
N SER A 7 -6.05 10.34 -7.98
CA SER A 7 -4.89 10.17 -8.88
C SER A 7 -5.06 10.87 -10.23
N PHE A 8 -6.30 11.21 -10.61
CA PHE A 8 -6.59 12.03 -11.79
C PHE A 8 -6.50 13.54 -11.49
N GLN A 9 -6.51 13.95 -10.23
CA GLN A 9 -6.63 15.35 -9.80
C GLN A 9 -5.47 15.84 -8.92
N LEU A 10 -4.30 15.19 -8.99
CA LEU A 10 -3.17 15.49 -8.10
C LEU A 10 -2.73 16.96 -8.18
N MET A 11 -2.69 17.54 -9.37
CA MET A 11 -2.27 18.93 -9.57
C MET A 11 -3.37 19.90 -9.14
N GLU A 12 -4.63 19.56 -9.38
CA GLU A 12 -5.82 20.30 -8.99
C GLU A 12 -5.98 20.36 -7.47
N ILE A 13 -5.81 19.23 -6.77
CA ILE A 13 -5.82 19.15 -5.31
C ILE A 13 -4.75 20.06 -4.73
N ARG A 14 -3.52 19.97 -5.25
CA ARG A 14 -2.41 20.83 -4.85
C ARG A 14 -2.71 22.32 -5.11
N ALA A 15 -3.25 22.65 -6.28
CA ALA A 15 -3.61 24.01 -6.64
C ALA A 15 -4.76 24.57 -5.78
N ALA A 16 -5.73 23.74 -5.40
CA ALA A 16 -6.85 24.13 -4.54
C ALA A 16 -6.37 24.42 -3.11
N LEU A 17 -5.46 23.61 -2.57
CA LEU A 17 -4.92 23.76 -1.22
C LEU A 17 -3.85 24.86 -1.10
N ARG A 18 -3.22 25.27 -2.21
CA ARG A 18 -2.27 26.39 -2.30
C ARG A 18 -1.19 26.34 -1.21
N THR A 19 -1.10 27.39 -0.39
CA THR A 19 -0.12 27.55 0.69
C THR A 19 -0.36 26.62 1.88
N ARG A 20 -1.48 25.90 1.90
CA ARG A 20 -1.79 24.87 2.92
C ARG A 20 -1.34 23.48 2.46
N PHE A 21 -0.91 23.33 1.21
CA PHE A 21 -0.43 22.07 0.70
C PHE A 21 1.04 21.88 1.04
N VAL A 22 1.36 20.77 1.71
CA VAL A 22 2.74 20.39 2.05
C VAL A 22 3.21 19.23 1.18
N GLY A 23 2.33 18.30 0.84
CA GLY A 23 2.70 17.10 0.12
C GLY A 23 1.60 16.05 0.05
N PHE A 24 1.93 14.92 -0.57
CA PHE A 24 1.10 13.73 -0.62
C PHE A 24 1.74 12.59 0.18
N ASN A 25 0.90 11.80 0.84
CA ASN A 25 1.25 10.46 1.29
C ASN A 25 0.68 9.43 0.29
N THR A 26 1.34 8.29 0.11
CA THR A 26 0.80 7.17 -0.67
C THR A 26 0.44 5.98 0.21
N GLY A 27 -0.85 5.63 0.29
CA GLY A 27 -1.35 4.43 0.97
C GLY A 27 -1.40 3.20 0.04
N ARG A 28 -1.43 1.99 0.63
CA ARG A 28 -1.60 0.72 -0.08
C ARG A 28 -3.05 0.22 -0.01
N TRP A 29 -3.55 -0.08 1.19
CA TRP A 29 -4.85 -0.76 1.36
C TRP A 29 -6.04 0.06 0.88
N ASP A 30 -6.17 1.32 1.31
CA ASP A 30 -7.24 2.20 0.87
C ASP A 30 -7.23 2.44 -0.66
N TYR A 31 -6.05 2.54 -1.26
CA TYR A 31 -5.95 2.74 -2.72
C TYR A 31 -6.41 1.51 -3.50
N ILE A 32 -5.98 0.31 -3.10
CA ILE A 32 -6.45 -0.96 -3.68
C ILE A 32 -7.97 -1.06 -3.52
N ASN A 33 -8.50 -0.67 -2.35
CA ASN A 33 -9.93 -0.73 -2.07
C ASN A 33 -10.71 0.20 -3.00
N SER A 34 -10.24 1.45 -3.12
CA SER A 34 -10.83 2.44 -4.02
C SER A 34 -10.82 1.99 -5.50
N VAL A 35 -9.75 1.33 -5.95
CA VAL A 35 -9.70 0.74 -7.30
C VAL A 35 -10.74 -0.38 -7.44
N ALA A 36 -10.82 -1.30 -6.47
CA ALA A 36 -11.81 -2.39 -6.49
C ALA A 36 -13.25 -1.85 -6.50
N ASP A 37 -13.54 -0.83 -5.70
CA ASP A 37 -14.85 -0.18 -5.61
C ASP A 37 -15.23 0.52 -6.94
N ALA A 38 -14.30 1.28 -7.52
CA ALA A 38 -14.52 1.94 -8.81
C ALA A 38 -14.75 0.93 -9.95
N MET A 39 -14.11 -0.24 -9.86
CA MET A 39 -14.21 -1.33 -10.85
C MET A 39 -15.24 -2.40 -10.46
N ALA A 40 -16.08 -2.15 -9.45
CA ALA A 40 -17.07 -3.13 -8.98
C ALA A 40 -18.06 -3.55 -10.07
N GLY A 41 -18.36 -2.65 -11.01
CA GLY A 41 -19.26 -2.91 -12.14
C GLY A 41 -18.63 -3.63 -13.34
N ASP A 42 -17.31 -3.80 -13.37
CA ASP A 42 -16.62 -4.52 -14.44
C ASP A 42 -16.40 -5.99 -14.04
N PRO A 43 -17.09 -6.95 -14.67
CA PRO A 43 -16.94 -8.38 -14.36
C PRO A 43 -15.59 -8.96 -14.76
N ALA A 44 -14.83 -8.30 -15.65
CA ALA A 44 -13.51 -8.75 -16.09
C ALA A 44 -12.38 -8.28 -15.16
N PHE A 45 -12.60 -7.20 -14.41
CA PHE A 45 -11.64 -6.71 -13.43
C PHE A 45 -11.74 -7.54 -12.15
N ILE A 46 -10.71 -8.32 -11.83
CA ILE A 46 -10.67 -9.11 -10.60
C ILE A 46 -9.25 -9.11 -10.04
N ASN A 47 -9.11 -8.60 -8.82
CA ASN A 47 -7.82 -8.53 -8.15
C ASN A 47 -7.25 -9.92 -7.83
N PRO A 48 -5.91 -10.08 -7.84
CA PRO A 48 -5.23 -11.27 -7.32
C PRO A 48 -5.25 -11.27 -5.78
N ASN A 49 -4.51 -12.18 -5.15
CA ASN A 49 -4.30 -12.11 -3.70
C ASN A 49 -3.73 -10.73 -3.34
N ILE A 50 -4.28 -10.09 -2.30
CA ILE A 50 -3.87 -8.74 -1.90
C ILE A 50 -2.40 -8.65 -1.47
N SER A 51 -1.79 -9.77 -1.07
CA SER A 51 -0.36 -9.87 -0.76
C SER A 51 0.53 -9.59 -1.97
N ASP A 52 0.08 -9.98 -3.17
CA ASP A 52 0.81 -9.83 -4.44
C ASP A 52 0.72 -8.40 -4.99
N ILE A 53 -0.31 -7.66 -4.59
CA ILE A 53 -0.53 -6.25 -4.97
C ILE A 53 0.38 -5.33 -4.15
N THR A 54 1.69 -5.44 -4.37
CA THR A 54 2.71 -4.58 -3.74
C THR A 54 2.72 -3.18 -4.36
N MET A 55 3.51 -2.24 -3.80
CA MET A 55 3.66 -0.90 -4.42
C MET A 55 4.24 -0.94 -5.84
N THR A 56 4.84 -2.07 -6.23
CA THR A 56 5.37 -2.32 -7.57
C THR A 56 4.45 -3.21 -8.41
N TYR A 57 3.18 -3.37 -8.06
CA TYR A 57 2.19 -4.06 -8.88
C TYR A 57 1.52 -3.08 -9.84
N GLY A 58 1.22 -3.51 -11.08
CA GLY A 58 0.49 -2.78 -12.14
C GLY A 58 0.01 -1.37 -11.78
N TYR A 59 -1.25 -1.26 -11.35
CA TYR A 59 -1.83 0.03 -10.99
C TYR A 59 -1.18 0.76 -9.81
N MET A 60 -0.61 0.06 -8.83
CA MET A 60 0.11 0.68 -7.70
C MET A 60 1.37 1.41 -8.17
N ARG A 61 2.09 0.82 -9.13
CA ARG A 61 3.30 1.40 -9.72
C ARG A 61 2.96 2.69 -10.47
N ASN A 62 1.91 2.66 -11.28
CA ASN A 62 1.44 3.83 -12.02
C ASN A 62 0.95 4.95 -11.09
N TYR A 63 0.19 4.57 -10.05
CA TYR A 63 -0.27 5.48 -9.02
C TYR A 63 0.87 6.19 -8.28
N GLU A 64 1.85 5.45 -7.76
CA GLU A 64 3.00 6.01 -7.05
C GLU A 64 3.84 6.92 -7.99
N ASP A 65 4.03 6.49 -9.24
CA ASP A 65 4.70 7.26 -10.27
C ASP A 65 4.00 8.60 -10.56
N ARG A 66 2.67 8.62 -10.62
CA ARG A 66 1.93 9.88 -10.79
C ARG A 66 2.11 10.80 -9.59
N VAL A 67 2.08 10.28 -8.36
CA VAL A 67 2.30 11.07 -7.15
C VAL A 67 3.70 11.68 -7.13
N ARG A 68 4.76 10.89 -7.38
CA ARG A 68 6.14 11.42 -7.40
C ARG A 68 6.32 12.51 -8.45
N ARG A 69 5.73 12.36 -9.65
CA ARG A 69 5.76 13.37 -10.72
C ARG A 69 4.98 14.63 -10.33
N ALA A 70 3.80 14.47 -9.72
CA ALA A 70 2.97 15.60 -9.28
C ALA A 70 3.70 16.50 -8.28
N VAL A 71 4.32 15.89 -7.25
CA VAL A 71 4.97 16.66 -6.19
C VAL A 71 6.28 17.29 -6.66
N ASN A 72 6.94 16.70 -7.66
CA ASN A 72 8.16 17.22 -8.28
C ASN A 72 7.91 18.08 -9.54
N THR A 73 6.65 18.38 -9.86
CA THR A 73 6.32 19.43 -10.83
C THR A 73 6.34 20.78 -10.10
N PRO A 74 7.07 21.81 -10.55
CA PRO A 74 7.08 23.09 -9.84
C PRO A 74 5.73 23.81 -9.99
N ASP A 75 5.29 24.53 -8.95
CA ASP A 75 4.17 25.47 -9.10
C ASP A 75 4.61 26.75 -9.82
N GLN A 76 3.70 27.70 -10.03
CA GLN A 76 3.99 28.98 -10.71
C GLN A 76 5.10 29.81 -10.01
N ALA A 77 5.40 29.53 -8.73
CA ALA A 77 6.47 30.17 -7.98
C ALA A 77 7.74 29.30 -7.87
N GLY A 78 7.82 28.20 -8.62
CA GLY A 78 8.98 27.30 -8.63
C GLY A 78 9.07 26.36 -7.43
N ARG A 79 8.00 26.22 -6.62
CA ARG A 79 8.04 25.35 -5.43
C ARG A 79 7.64 23.92 -5.76
N PHE A 80 8.22 22.97 -5.04
CA PHE A 80 7.85 21.54 -5.05
C PHE A 80 7.06 21.18 -3.79
N ALA A 81 6.55 19.94 -3.71
CA ALA A 81 5.84 19.43 -2.56
C ALA A 81 6.42 18.08 -2.09
N LEU A 82 6.21 17.73 -0.83
CA LEU A 82 6.74 16.50 -0.26
C LEU A 82 5.96 15.29 -0.77
N TRP A 83 6.66 14.17 -0.93
CA TRP A 83 6.03 12.86 -0.99
C TRP A 83 6.49 12.02 0.19
N GLN A 84 5.54 11.41 0.90
CA GLN A 84 5.80 10.43 1.93
C GLN A 84 5.34 9.04 1.46
N GLY A 85 6.21 8.05 1.62
CA GLY A 85 5.92 6.67 1.26
C GLY A 85 4.92 5.99 2.20
N GLY A 86 4.57 4.75 1.85
CA GLY A 86 3.53 3.99 2.54
C GLY A 86 3.95 3.46 3.91
N MET A 87 2.98 2.90 4.62
CA MET A 87 3.17 2.37 5.98
C MET A 87 3.97 1.07 6.00
N GLU A 88 4.85 0.96 6.99
CA GLU A 88 5.45 -0.30 7.44
C GLU A 88 4.70 -0.80 8.69
N PRO A 89 3.85 -1.85 8.56
CA PRO A 89 2.98 -2.29 9.64
C PRO A 89 3.62 -3.30 10.60
N ASN A 90 4.88 -3.71 10.39
CA ASN A 90 5.47 -4.79 11.18
C ASN A 90 5.52 -4.49 12.68
N ILE A 91 5.14 -5.49 13.49
CA ILE A 91 5.36 -5.52 14.94
C ILE A 91 6.54 -6.45 15.21
N PRO A 92 7.72 -5.95 15.64
CA PRO A 92 8.94 -6.75 15.77
C PRO A 92 8.92 -7.61 17.05
N VAL A 93 8.03 -8.59 17.07
CA VAL A 93 7.84 -9.58 18.14
C VAL A 93 7.60 -10.95 17.50
N GLY A 94 8.53 -11.88 17.72
CA GLY A 94 8.55 -13.23 17.15
C GLY A 94 9.88 -13.91 17.46
N SER A 95 10.20 -14.97 16.71
CA SER A 95 11.51 -15.62 16.79
C SER A 95 12.61 -14.65 16.33
N ALA A 96 13.85 -14.90 16.75
CA ALA A 96 14.99 -14.07 16.31
C ALA A 96 15.13 -14.07 14.77
N ALA A 97 14.97 -15.23 14.13
CA ALA A 97 15.06 -15.37 12.68
C ALA A 97 13.90 -14.66 11.96
N GLY A 98 12.67 -14.78 12.47
CA GLY A 98 11.49 -14.11 11.91
C GLY A 98 11.57 -12.59 12.01
N VAL A 99 12.03 -12.08 13.15
CA VAL A 99 12.29 -10.66 13.34
C VAL A 99 13.37 -10.20 12.37
N GLU A 100 14.53 -10.86 12.32
CA GLU A 100 15.63 -10.49 11.41
C GLU A 100 15.17 -10.45 9.94
N ALA A 101 14.50 -11.50 9.46
CA ALA A 101 14.00 -11.57 8.10
C ALA A 101 12.97 -10.47 7.78
N SER A 102 12.06 -10.18 8.72
CA SER A 102 11.08 -9.11 8.53
C SER A 102 11.72 -7.73 8.54
N MET A 103 12.69 -7.48 9.42
CA MET A 103 13.37 -6.19 9.50
C MET A 103 14.22 -5.94 8.25
N ALA A 104 14.88 -6.97 7.72
CA ALA A 104 15.62 -6.87 6.46
C ALA A 104 14.70 -6.45 5.29
N ARG A 105 13.50 -7.03 5.21
CA ARG A 105 12.50 -6.64 4.21
C ARG A 105 12.01 -5.20 4.40
N ALA A 106 11.74 -4.78 5.64
CA ALA A 106 11.33 -3.41 5.95
C ALA A 106 12.40 -2.37 5.54
N VAL A 107 13.68 -2.67 5.80
CA VAL A 107 14.80 -1.81 5.39
C VAL A 107 14.91 -1.75 3.87
N ALA A 108 14.82 -2.88 3.16
CA ALA A 108 14.85 -2.90 1.70
C ALA A 108 13.69 -2.10 1.08
N GLY A 109 12.48 -2.19 1.67
CA GLY A 109 11.32 -1.38 1.28
C GLY A 109 11.55 0.11 1.49
N ALA A 110 12.11 0.50 2.64
CA ALA A 110 12.49 1.88 2.94
C ALA A 110 13.55 2.43 1.96
N GLU A 111 14.58 1.64 1.65
CA GLU A 111 15.63 2.01 0.70
C GLU A 111 15.09 2.16 -0.73
N ARG A 112 14.08 1.37 -1.11
CA ARG A 112 13.37 1.54 -2.38
C ARG A 112 12.65 2.89 -2.44
N GLU A 113 11.80 3.18 -1.46
CA GLU A 113 11.01 4.42 -1.43
C GLU A 113 11.91 5.66 -1.39
N GLN A 114 12.95 5.63 -0.57
CA GLN A 114 13.94 6.72 -0.50
C GLN A 114 14.59 6.93 -1.88
N ARG A 115 15.05 5.85 -2.53
CA ARG A 115 15.67 5.92 -3.86
C ARG A 115 14.69 6.43 -4.93
N GLU A 116 13.41 6.15 -4.79
CA GLU A 116 12.35 6.63 -5.69
C GLU A 116 11.94 8.09 -5.43
N GLY A 117 12.28 8.63 -4.26
CA GLY A 117 12.13 10.06 -3.94
C GLY A 117 11.16 10.37 -2.82
N ALA A 118 10.82 9.38 -1.99
CA ALA A 118 10.06 9.64 -0.77
C ALA A 118 10.94 10.38 0.24
N SER A 119 10.42 11.46 0.81
CA SER A 119 11.07 12.25 1.86
C SER A 119 10.93 11.62 3.24
N GLY A 120 10.16 10.54 3.36
CA GLY A 120 10.00 9.79 4.61
C GLY A 120 9.09 8.58 4.41
N LYS A 121 8.96 7.79 5.47
CA LYS A 121 8.14 6.58 5.51
C LYS A 121 7.31 6.53 6.78
N TRP A 122 6.14 5.91 6.69
CA TRP A 122 5.26 5.73 7.83
C TRP A 122 5.58 4.41 8.53
N VAL A 123 5.53 4.39 9.86
CA VAL A 123 5.75 3.17 10.66
C VAL A 123 4.64 3.03 11.69
N ALA A 124 4.11 1.83 11.85
CA ALA A 124 3.00 1.58 12.77
C ALA A 124 3.46 1.26 14.21
N HIS A 125 4.68 0.75 14.37
CA HIS A 125 5.26 0.40 15.66
C HIS A 125 6.52 1.22 15.93
N TRP A 126 6.62 1.86 17.10
CA TRP A 126 7.71 2.80 17.44
C TRP A 126 9.12 2.20 17.31
N LYS A 127 9.30 0.90 17.60
CA LYS A 127 10.60 0.22 17.41
C LYS A 127 11.10 0.27 15.97
N MET A 128 10.20 0.31 14.99
CA MET A 128 10.56 0.41 13.57
C MET A 128 11.26 1.74 13.25
N VAL A 129 11.07 2.80 14.06
CA VAL A 129 11.77 4.08 13.88
C VAL A 129 13.28 3.89 13.89
N HIS A 130 13.80 3.03 14.77
CA HIS A 130 15.25 2.77 14.86
C HIS A 130 15.83 2.05 13.64
N LEU A 131 14.99 1.36 12.87
CA LEU A 131 15.39 0.62 11.68
C LEU A 131 15.23 1.44 10.40
N VAL A 132 14.14 2.21 10.33
CA VAL A 132 13.77 2.98 9.14
C VAL A 132 14.51 4.32 9.09
N ARG A 133 14.70 5.01 10.23
CA ARG A 133 15.36 6.33 10.28
C ARG A 133 16.77 6.33 9.67
N PRO A 134 17.66 5.36 9.93
CA PRO A 134 19.01 5.35 9.36
C PRO A 134 19.03 5.34 7.81
N VAL A 135 17.97 4.85 7.15
CA VAL A 135 17.86 4.90 5.69
C VAL A 135 17.85 6.34 5.16
N TRP A 136 17.08 7.23 5.79
CA TRP A 136 17.03 8.65 5.42
C TRP A 136 18.21 9.45 5.97
N GLU A 137 18.76 9.10 7.13
CA GLU A 137 19.98 9.76 7.65
C GLU A 137 21.16 9.60 6.70
N ARG A 138 21.32 8.43 6.07
CA ARG A 138 22.37 8.17 5.07
C ARG A 138 22.18 8.95 3.77
N ALA A 139 21.00 9.49 3.50
CA ALA A 139 20.75 10.30 2.31
C ALA A 139 21.32 11.72 2.41
N GLU A 140 21.74 12.15 3.61
CA GLU A 140 22.33 13.47 3.88
C GLU A 140 21.53 14.67 3.31
N ALA A 141 20.20 14.53 3.25
CA ALA A 141 19.29 15.54 2.73
C ALA A 141 18.06 15.66 3.64
N GLU A 142 17.57 16.88 3.84
CA GLU A 142 16.37 17.12 4.67
C GLU A 142 15.09 16.51 4.06
N ASN A 143 15.06 16.38 2.72
CA ASN A 143 13.96 15.83 1.95
C ASN A 143 14.45 15.46 0.53
N GLN A 144 13.56 14.91 -0.29
CA GLN A 144 13.83 14.49 -1.66
C GLN A 144 13.12 15.38 -2.71
N LEU A 145 12.86 16.65 -2.37
CA LEU A 145 12.17 17.60 -3.25
C LEU A 145 13.01 17.98 -4.48
N GLY A 146 12.32 18.29 -5.58
CA GLY A 146 12.94 18.89 -6.76
C GLY A 146 13.75 17.91 -7.60
N ARG A 147 13.54 16.60 -7.43
CA ARG A 147 14.11 15.59 -8.31
C ARG A 147 13.48 15.69 -9.69
N SER A 148 14.28 15.44 -10.73
CA SER A 148 13.81 15.54 -12.11
C SER A 148 13.00 14.31 -12.50
N PHE A 149 11.77 14.53 -12.94
CA PHE A 149 10.91 13.51 -13.52
C PHE A 149 10.29 14.05 -14.83
N PRO A 150 9.85 13.17 -15.74
CA PRO A 150 8.99 13.59 -16.84
C PRO A 150 7.74 14.30 -16.31
N ALA A 151 7.26 15.29 -17.06
CA ALA A 151 6.00 15.96 -16.74
C ALA A 151 4.85 14.95 -16.69
N LEU A 152 3.85 15.23 -15.84
CA LEU A 152 2.60 14.47 -15.84
C LEU A 152 1.90 14.60 -17.19
N THR A 153 1.43 13.45 -17.68
CA THR A 153 0.53 13.34 -18.83
C THR A 153 -0.83 12.83 -18.35
N TYR A 154 -1.84 13.04 -19.20
CA TYR A 154 -3.24 12.69 -18.95
C TYR A 154 -3.83 12.03 -20.19
N THR A 155 -3.10 11.05 -20.72
CA THR A 155 -3.51 10.24 -21.87
C THR A 155 -4.43 9.10 -21.44
N ASP A 156 -5.06 8.42 -22.40
CA ASP A 156 -5.86 7.23 -22.12
C ASP A 156 -5.01 6.10 -21.51
N ASP A 157 -3.75 5.96 -21.93
CA ASP A 157 -2.79 5.00 -21.36
C ASP A 157 -2.48 5.31 -19.89
N ASP A 158 -2.34 6.59 -19.55
CA ASP A 158 -2.15 7.02 -18.15
C ASP A 158 -3.35 6.65 -17.27
N ALA A 159 -4.56 6.75 -17.81
CA ALA A 159 -5.79 6.38 -17.12
C ALA A 159 -5.93 4.87 -16.97
N ALA A 160 -5.67 4.12 -18.05
CA ALA A 160 -5.69 2.66 -18.05
C ALA A 160 -4.66 2.08 -17.07
N GLY A 161 -3.48 2.69 -16.99
CA GLY A 161 -2.43 2.31 -16.04
C GLY A 161 -2.88 2.37 -14.58
N LEU A 162 -3.84 3.21 -14.20
CA LEU A 162 -4.34 3.32 -12.83
C LEU A 162 -5.33 2.21 -12.42
N VAL A 163 -5.70 1.34 -13.37
CA VAL A 163 -6.51 0.14 -13.13
C VAL A 163 -5.88 -1.08 -13.81
N GLU A 164 -4.58 -1.04 -14.10
CA GLU A 164 -3.86 -2.13 -14.75
C GLU A 164 -3.65 -3.31 -13.79
N LEU A 165 -4.20 -4.47 -14.15
CA LEU A 165 -3.95 -5.74 -13.48
C LEU A 165 -2.78 -6.47 -14.14
N GLU A 166 -1.75 -6.77 -13.36
CA GLU A 166 -0.68 -7.70 -13.75
C GLU A 166 -1.05 -9.15 -13.38
N PRO A 167 -0.61 -10.16 -14.15
CA PRO A 167 -0.82 -11.57 -13.79
C PRO A 167 -0.26 -11.88 -12.41
N ALA A 168 -1.13 -12.35 -11.52
CA ALA A 168 -0.81 -12.79 -10.18
C ALA A 168 -1.88 -13.76 -9.68
N PRO A 169 -1.56 -14.64 -8.72
CA PRO A 169 -2.45 -15.73 -8.36
C PRO A 169 -3.65 -15.29 -7.54
N ARG A 170 -4.72 -16.08 -7.63
CA ARG A 170 -5.80 -16.16 -6.64
C ARG A 170 -5.80 -17.57 -6.09
N THR A 171 -5.58 -17.72 -4.79
CA THR A 171 -5.44 -19.03 -4.13
C THR A 171 -6.44 -19.19 -2.97
N VAL A 172 -6.62 -20.43 -2.51
CA VAL A 172 -7.41 -20.73 -1.31
C VAL A 172 -6.80 -20.04 -0.08
N THR A 173 -5.46 -20.01 0.04
CA THR A 173 -4.77 -19.25 1.11
C THR A 173 -5.07 -17.76 1.02
N GLY A 174 -5.10 -17.18 -0.19
CA GLY A 174 -5.52 -15.80 -0.39
C GLY A 174 -6.91 -15.54 0.18
N ALA A 175 -7.90 -16.37 -0.16
CA ALA A 175 -9.25 -16.26 0.37
C ALA A 175 -9.31 -16.39 1.91
N ARG A 176 -8.51 -17.31 2.48
CA ARG A 176 -8.40 -17.47 3.94
C ARG A 176 -7.76 -16.26 4.61
N ASP A 177 -6.80 -15.59 3.97
CA ASP A 177 -6.23 -14.32 4.48
C ASP A 177 -7.31 -13.24 4.57
N LEU A 178 -8.10 -13.06 3.51
CA LEU A 178 -9.19 -12.10 3.45
C LEU A 178 -10.17 -12.34 4.62
N LEU A 179 -10.68 -13.57 4.74
CA LEU A 179 -11.62 -13.96 5.79
C LEU A 179 -11.02 -13.82 7.20
N SER A 180 -9.83 -14.36 7.40
CA SER A 180 -9.18 -14.44 8.72
C SER A 180 -8.99 -13.06 9.32
N ILE A 181 -8.37 -12.14 8.59
CA ILE A 181 -8.03 -10.82 9.12
C ILE A 181 -9.28 -9.93 9.17
N ALA A 182 -10.20 -10.02 8.20
CA ALA A 182 -11.46 -9.26 8.25
C ALA A 182 -12.28 -9.58 9.51
N LEU A 183 -12.44 -10.88 9.84
CA LEU A 183 -13.15 -11.31 11.05
C LEU A 183 -12.42 -10.88 12.33
N GLN A 184 -11.10 -11.03 12.37
CA GLN A 184 -10.29 -10.61 13.52
C GLN A 184 -10.40 -9.10 13.76
N TYR A 185 -10.30 -8.30 12.69
CA TYR A 185 -10.38 -6.84 12.79
C TYR A 185 -11.79 -6.37 13.17
N ALA A 186 -12.84 -6.94 12.58
CA ALA A 186 -14.23 -6.64 12.96
C ALA A 186 -14.47 -6.88 14.45
N ASN A 187 -14.04 -8.03 14.97
CA ASN A 187 -14.13 -8.34 16.40
C ASN A 187 -13.31 -7.38 17.27
N ALA A 188 -12.13 -6.94 16.81
CA ALA A 188 -11.33 -5.95 17.53
C ALA A 188 -12.01 -4.57 17.57
N PHE A 189 -12.54 -4.14 16.43
CA PHE A 189 -13.23 -2.87 16.26
C PHE A 189 -14.49 -2.79 17.13
N GLU A 190 -15.31 -3.85 17.17
CA GLU A 190 -16.49 -3.95 18.04
C GLU A 190 -16.14 -3.89 19.54
N GLN A 191 -14.93 -4.29 19.92
CA GLN A 191 -14.41 -4.16 21.27
C GLN A 191 -13.78 -2.78 21.56
N GLY A 192 -13.85 -1.85 20.61
CA GLY A 192 -13.29 -0.50 20.73
C GLY A 192 -11.79 -0.41 20.40
N MET A 193 -11.18 -1.45 19.84
CA MET A 193 -9.79 -1.44 19.40
C MET A 193 -9.72 -1.04 17.92
N GLN A 194 -9.31 0.20 17.66
CA GLN A 194 -9.20 0.74 16.28
C GLN A 194 -7.86 0.43 15.60
N ALA A 195 -6.85 0.03 16.38
CA ALA A 195 -5.56 -0.47 15.91
C ALA A 195 -5.31 -1.83 16.58
N ALA A 196 -5.10 -2.88 15.79
CA ALA A 196 -5.06 -4.25 16.26
C ALA A 196 -3.83 -5.00 15.72
N ALA A 197 -3.14 -5.71 16.60
CA ALA A 197 -2.06 -6.61 16.20
C ALA A 197 -2.65 -7.93 15.69
N LEU A 198 -2.70 -8.12 14.38
CA LEU A 198 -3.34 -9.28 13.76
C LEU A 198 -2.32 -10.14 13.00
N LYS A 199 -2.67 -11.42 12.84
CA LYS A 199 -1.92 -12.40 12.07
C LYS A 199 -2.92 -13.35 11.43
N ARG A 200 -2.66 -13.78 10.20
CA ARG A 200 -3.51 -14.77 9.52
C ARG A 200 -3.59 -16.05 10.37
N ALA A 201 -4.77 -16.63 10.47
CA ALA A 201 -5.03 -17.80 11.31
C ALA A 201 -4.15 -19.00 10.94
N ASP A 202 -3.89 -19.21 9.65
CA ASP A 202 -3.00 -20.28 9.15
C ASP A 202 -1.55 -20.14 9.65
N LEU A 203 -1.16 -18.95 10.14
CA LEU A 203 0.17 -18.65 10.65
C LEU A 203 0.22 -18.60 12.19
N PHE A 204 -0.88 -18.94 12.86
CA PHE A 204 -0.86 -19.07 14.32
C PHE A 204 0.10 -20.18 14.76
N GLY A 205 0.85 -19.91 15.83
CA GLY A 205 1.93 -20.80 16.29
C GLY A 205 3.23 -20.73 15.48
N ASN A 206 3.24 -20.07 14.32
CA ASN A 206 4.47 -19.77 13.60
C ASN A 206 5.10 -18.47 14.15
N GLU A 207 6.17 -18.62 14.93
CA GLU A 207 6.93 -17.51 15.51
C GLU A 207 7.82 -16.78 14.51
N ASP A 208 8.09 -17.37 13.34
CA ASP A 208 8.88 -16.74 12.27
C ASP A 208 8.06 -15.73 11.46
N MET A 209 6.73 -15.82 11.53
CA MET A 209 5.80 -14.87 10.91
C MET A 209 5.33 -13.86 11.95
N LEU A 210 5.55 -12.58 11.70
CA LEU A 210 5.20 -11.53 12.65
C LEU A 210 3.72 -11.16 12.60
N TYR A 211 3.23 -10.58 13.71
CA TYR A 211 1.98 -9.83 13.69
C TYR A 211 2.19 -8.51 12.95
N LEU A 212 1.13 -8.03 12.31
CA LEU A 212 1.07 -6.71 11.69
C LEU A 212 0.13 -5.83 12.50
N MET A 213 0.43 -4.53 12.56
CA MET A 213 -0.48 -3.53 13.08
C MET A 213 -1.49 -3.20 11.98
N GLU A 214 -2.75 -3.48 12.26
CA GLU A 214 -3.86 -3.33 11.32
C GLU A 214 -4.85 -2.26 11.81
N ASP A 215 -5.43 -1.54 10.85
CA ASP A 215 -6.45 -0.52 11.04
C ASP A 215 -7.68 -0.79 10.14
N MET A 216 -8.56 0.20 9.99
CA MET A 216 -9.82 0.04 9.28
C MET A 216 -9.62 -0.28 7.80
N ALA A 217 -8.59 0.31 7.17
CA ALA A 217 -8.27 0.07 5.76
C ALA A 217 -7.94 -1.41 5.52
N THR A 218 -7.28 -2.07 6.48
CA THR A 218 -7.00 -3.51 6.45
C THR A 218 -8.26 -4.36 6.45
N GLY A 219 -9.26 -4.00 7.25
CA GLY A 219 -10.53 -4.69 7.34
C GLY A 219 -11.38 -4.48 6.08
N GLU A 220 -11.50 -3.23 5.64
CA GLU A 220 -12.29 -2.84 4.45
C GLU A 220 -11.78 -3.52 3.19
N ILE A 221 -10.48 -3.43 2.89
CA ILE A 221 -9.94 -4.06 1.67
C ILE A 221 -10.23 -5.55 1.61
N ARG A 222 -10.16 -6.24 2.75
CA ARG A 222 -10.39 -7.69 2.78
C ARG A 222 -11.85 -8.05 2.58
N ALA A 223 -12.76 -7.26 3.13
CA ALA A 223 -14.18 -7.41 2.88
C ALA A 223 -14.51 -7.14 1.40
N SER A 224 -13.95 -6.07 0.82
CA SER A 224 -14.20 -5.68 -0.57
C SER A 224 -13.63 -6.65 -1.59
N ILE A 225 -12.39 -7.13 -1.42
CA ILE A 225 -11.83 -8.13 -2.34
C ILE A 225 -12.53 -9.48 -2.21
N LEU A 226 -12.94 -9.88 -0.99
CA LEU A 226 -13.74 -11.09 -0.81
C LEU A 226 -15.10 -10.95 -1.52
N TRP A 227 -15.76 -9.80 -1.37
CA TRP A 227 -16.99 -9.50 -2.08
C TRP A 227 -16.77 -9.53 -3.60
N GLU A 228 -15.70 -8.92 -4.10
CA GLU A 228 -15.35 -8.91 -5.52
C GLU A 228 -15.21 -10.35 -6.05
N TRP A 229 -14.45 -11.19 -5.35
CA TRP A 229 -14.22 -12.57 -5.76
C TRP A 229 -15.51 -13.38 -5.79
N ILE A 230 -16.38 -13.23 -4.78
CA ILE A 230 -17.66 -13.95 -4.71
C ILE A 230 -18.62 -13.42 -5.79
N HIS A 231 -18.77 -12.10 -5.89
CA HIS A 231 -19.77 -11.47 -6.76
C HIS A 231 -19.43 -11.64 -8.25
N LYS A 232 -18.14 -11.57 -8.60
CA LYS A 232 -17.66 -11.75 -9.97
C LYS A 232 -17.35 -13.22 -10.31
N ALA A 233 -17.69 -14.17 -9.42
CA ALA A 233 -17.43 -15.60 -9.57
C ALA A 233 -15.97 -15.90 -9.97
N ALA A 234 -15.03 -15.27 -9.26
CA ALA A 234 -13.61 -15.37 -9.53
C ALA A 234 -13.11 -16.81 -9.46
N ALA A 235 -12.37 -17.23 -10.49
CA ALA A 235 -11.67 -18.50 -10.47
C ALA A 235 -10.42 -18.43 -9.58
N ILE A 236 -10.22 -19.45 -8.76
CA ILE A 236 -8.91 -19.76 -8.19
C ILE A 236 -8.00 -20.17 -9.35
N THR A 237 -6.83 -19.54 -9.45
CA THR A 237 -5.95 -19.67 -10.62
C THR A 237 -4.75 -20.57 -10.37
N GLU A 238 -4.41 -20.79 -9.09
CA GLU A 238 -3.29 -21.63 -8.69
C GLU A 238 -3.68 -22.42 -7.44
N ASP A 239 -3.20 -23.67 -7.38
CA ASP A 239 -3.29 -24.50 -6.20
C ASP A 239 -2.36 -23.96 -5.10
N ASP A 240 -2.63 -24.33 -3.86
CA ASP A 240 -1.75 -24.07 -2.75
C ASP A 240 -1.28 -25.40 -2.17
N GLU A 241 -0.01 -25.75 -2.40
CA GLU A 241 0.62 -26.99 -1.93
C GLU A 241 0.44 -27.20 -0.41
N ALA A 242 0.28 -26.12 0.38
CA ALA A 242 0.06 -26.22 1.82
C ALA A 242 -1.38 -26.60 2.20
N THR A 243 -2.34 -26.43 1.29
CA THR A 243 -3.76 -26.74 1.54
C THR A 243 -4.28 -27.96 0.78
N GLY A 244 -3.46 -28.55 -0.10
CA GLY A 244 -3.80 -29.68 -0.97
C GLY A 244 -4.65 -29.24 -2.16
#